data_AF-A0AAV5TIW3-F1
#
_entry.id   AF-A0AAV5TIW3-F1
#
_cell.length_a   1.000
_cell.length_b   1.000
_cell.length_c   1.000
_cell.angle_alpha   90.00
_cell.angle_beta   90.00
_cell.angle_gamma   90.00
#
_symmetry.space_group_name_H-M   'P 1'
#
loop_
_entity.id
_entity.type
_entity.pdbx_description
1 polymer ?
#
loop_
_entity_poly.entity_id
_entity_poly.type
_entity_poly.pdbx_seq_one_letter_code
_entity_poly.pdbx_strand_id
1 'polypeptide(L)'
;MLDCFTRTKRLWGGFDKYSMVSVLICADIEFPERWIGHRLKGPNLEELIESIRNYSHDHLALMVPSFEKADLCDQETHALFALLICDSELHSDLSERLSPFLEEIRREIFDELHCFYTENMRMSDYSTRLGSLMTICHTLREGNVLFKEFFRMQVKIFDLYVAQTMMHEL
;
A
#
# COMPACT_ATOMS: atom_id res chain seq x y z
N MET A 1 2.50 2.93 3.02
CA MET A 1 2.58 2.21 1.74
C MET A 1 2.95 3.16 0.60
N LEU A 2 2.11 4.13 0.22
CA LEU A 2 2.42 5.10 -0.84
C LEU A 2 3.74 5.86 -0.63
N ASP A 3 4.01 6.38 0.58
CA ASP A 3 5.29 7.05 0.90
C ASP A 3 6.48 6.14 0.68
N CYS A 4 6.33 4.87 1.06
CA CYS A 4 7.35 3.87 0.86
C CYS A 4 7.58 3.60 -0.63
N PHE A 5 6.52 3.54 -1.46
CA PHE A 5 6.63 3.44 -2.92
C PHE A 5 7.40 4.63 -3.51
N THR A 6 6.98 5.87 -3.19
CA THR A 6 7.64 7.08 -3.72
C THR A 6 9.11 7.15 -3.31
N ARG A 7 9.43 6.83 -2.05
CA ARG A 7 10.82 6.79 -1.56
C ARG A 7 11.64 5.69 -2.23
N THR A 8 11.08 4.51 -2.42
CA THR A 8 11.74 3.38 -3.08
C THR A 8 12.15 3.77 -4.50
N LYS A 9 11.19 4.29 -5.28
CA LYS A 9 11.44 4.78 -6.64
C LYS A 9 12.50 5.88 -6.65
N ARG A 10 12.46 6.82 -5.70
CA ARG A 10 13.44 7.91 -5.61
C ARG A 10 14.85 7.45 -5.22
N LEU A 11 14.96 6.47 -4.33
CA LEU A 11 16.26 6.00 -3.81
C LEU A 11 16.95 5.00 -4.74
N TRP A 12 16.18 4.07 -5.34
CA TRP A 12 16.73 2.98 -6.14
C TRP A 12 16.33 3.02 -7.62
N GLY A 13 15.48 3.95 -8.04
CA GLY A 13 15.04 4.07 -9.43
C GLY A 13 13.97 3.06 -9.86
N GLY A 14 13.58 2.12 -8.99
CA GLY A 14 12.65 1.05 -9.31
C GLY A 14 12.42 0.11 -8.12
N PHE A 15 11.77 -1.02 -8.41
CA PHE A 15 11.34 -2.03 -7.43
C PHE A 15 11.91 -3.41 -7.77
N ASP A 16 13.13 -3.48 -8.31
CA ASP A 16 13.70 -4.76 -8.76
C ASP A 16 14.17 -5.63 -7.59
N LYS A 17 14.74 -4.99 -6.55
CA LYS A 17 15.43 -5.69 -5.46
C LYS A 17 15.03 -5.24 -4.06
N TYR A 18 14.84 -3.94 -3.88
CA TYR A 18 14.55 -3.36 -2.57
C TYR A 18 13.22 -2.62 -2.61
N SER A 19 12.47 -2.69 -1.51
CA SER A 19 11.27 -1.91 -1.30
C SER A 19 11.26 -1.35 0.11
N MET A 20 11.07 -0.04 0.26
CA MET A 20 10.79 0.53 1.58
C MET A 20 9.48 -0.05 2.09
N VAL A 21 9.46 -0.48 3.34
CA VAL A 21 8.26 -0.91 4.06
C VAL A 21 7.84 0.14 5.09
N SER A 22 8.82 0.86 5.63
CA SER A 22 8.62 2.05 6.47
C SER A 22 9.73 3.07 6.21
N VAL A 23 9.71 4.20 6.94
CA VAL A 23 10.76 5.23 6.88
C VAL A 23 12.15 4.68 7.23
N LEU A 24 12.21 3.63 8.07
CA LEU A 24 13.46 3.08 8.61
C LEU A 24 13.73 1.63 8.18
N ILE A 25 12.79 1.01 7.46
CA ILE A 25 12.85 -0.41 7.12
C ILE A 25 12.71 -0.56 5.61
N CYS A 26 13.67 -1.24 4.98
CA CYS A 26 13.67 -1.62 3.57
C CYS A 26 13.69 -3.14 3.45
N ALA A 27 12.75 -3.76 2.75
CA ALA A 27 12.74 -5.19 2.45
C ALA A 27 13.59 -5.53 1.21
N ASP A 28 14.24 -6.68 1.25
CA ASP A 28 14.82 -7.35 0.07
C ASP A 28 13.72 -8.27 -0.47
N ILE A 29 13.12 -7.87 -1.59
CA ILE A 29 11.95 -8.54 -2.15
C ILE A 29 12.33 -9.79 -2.96
N GLU A 30 13.59 -9.89 -3.40
CA GLU A 30 14.11 -11.09 -4.07
C GLU A 30 14.37 -12.21 -3.05
N PHE A 31 14.85 -11.83 -1.86
CA PHE A 31 15.29 -12.76 -0.82
C PHE A 31 14.57 -12.51 0.53
N PRO A 32 13.23 -12.73 0.61
CA PRO A 32 12.45 -12.48 1.83
C PRO A 32 12.92 -13.31 3.03
N GLU A 33 13.57 -14.45 2.81
CA GLU A 33 14.15 -15.27 3.87
C GLU A 33 15.21 -14.55 4.71
N ARG A 34 15.85 -13.49 4.18
CA ARG A 34 16.83 -12.69 4.94
C ARG A 34 16.19 -11.96 6.12
N TRP A 35 14.87 -11.72 6.07
CA TRP A 35 14.09 -11.09 7.12
C TRP A 35 13.69 -12.08 8.22
N ILE A 36 13.50 -13.33 7.82
CA ILE A 36 13.10 -14.42 8.70
C ILE A 36 14.39 -15.00 9.27
N GLY A 37 14.96 -14.32 10.27
CA GLY A 37 16.31 -14.58 10.77
C GLY A 37 16.62 -16.08 10.94
N HIS A 38 17.86 -16.48 10.64
CA HIS A 38 18.34 -17.88 10.50
C HIS A 38 18.03 -18.85 11.65
N ARG A 39 17.52 -18.36 12.78
CA ARG A 39 17.14 -19.15 13.96
C ARG A 39 15.73 -19.71 13.90
N LEU A 40 14.86 -19.14 13.05
CA LEU A 40 13.54 -19.70 12.79
C LEU A 40 13.70 -20.99 11.98
N LYS A 41 13.30 -22.11 12.58
CA LYS A 41 13.18 -23.41 11.93
C LYS A 41 11.80 -23.94 12.28
N GLY A 42 11.06 -24.38 11.27
CA GLY A 42 9.71 -24.91 11.45
C GLY A 42 9.27 -25.65 10.19
N PRO A 43 8.32 -26.60 10.31
CA PRO A 43 7.90 -27.45 9.20
C PRO A 43 7.30 -26.66 8.02
N ASN A 44 6.79 -25.44 8.26
CA ASN A 44 6.11 -24.62 7.25
C ASN A 44 6.90 -23.35 6.88
N LEU A 45 8.19 -23.27 7.23
CA LEU A 45 9.01 -22.07 6.98
C LEU A 45 9.12 -21.75 5.48
N GLU A 46 9.30 -22.77 4.65
CA GLU A 46 9.40 -22.62 3.20
C GLU A 46 8.08 -22.12 2.59
N GLU A 47 6.95 -22.68 3.04
CA GLU A 47 5.61 -22.24 2.62
C GLU A 47 5.34 -20.77 3.01
N LEU A 48 5.78 -20.36 4.21
CA LEU A 48 5.69 -18.97 4.67
C LEU A 48 6.53 -18.03 3.79
N ILE A 49 7.79 -18.40 3.53
CA ILE A 49 8.70 -17.61 2.66
C ILE A 49 8.08 -17.44 1.27
N GLU A 50 7.58 -18.53 0.70
CA GLU A 50 6.95 -18.53 -0.61
C GLU A 50 5.66 -17.70 -0.62
N SER A 51 4.87 -17.76 0.44
CA SER A 51 3.67 -16.93 0.60
C SER A 51 4.01 -15.43 0.67
N ILE A 52 5.08 -15.05 1.39
CA ILE A 52 5.56 -13.66 1.45
C ILE A 52 6.06 -13.19 0.08
N ARG A 53 6.79 -14.05 -0.64
CA ARG A 53 7.30 -13.76 -1.99
C ARG A 53 6.14 -13.51 -2.95
N ASN A 54 5.18 -14.42 -2.99
CA ASN A 54 4.01 -14.30 -3.86
C ASN A 54 3.17 -13.06 -3.53
N TYR A 55 2.93 -12.80 -2.24
CA TYR A 55 2.24 -11.58 -1.81
C TYR A 55 2.99 -10.31 -2.26
N SER A 56 4.30 -10.25 -2.06
CA SER A 56 5.11 -9.08 -2.43
C SER A 56 5.11 -8.86 -3.94
N HIS A 57 5.24 -9.94 -4.71
CA HIS A 57 5.20 -9.90 -6.17
C HIS A 57 3.83 -9.43 -6.68
N ASP A 58 2.74 -10.02 -6.22
CA ASP A 58 1.38 -9.67 -6.66
C ASP A 58 1.04 -8.22 -6.28
N HIS A 59 1.44 -7.80 -5.08
CA HIS A 59 1.24 -6.42 -4.63
C HIS A 59 2.01 -5.42 -5.50
N LEU A 60 3.28 -5.69 -5.82
CA LEU A 60 4.09 -4.83 -6.69
C LEU A 60 3.56 -4.84 -8.14
N ALA A 61 3.14 -5.99 -8.66
CA ALA A 61 2.62 -6.13 -10.02
C ALA A 61 1.33 -5.31 -10.25
N LEU A 62 0.51 -5.13 -9.21
CA LEU A 62 -0.68 -4.26 -9.27
C LEU A 62 -0.29 -2.78 -9.18
N MET A 63 0.64 -2.45 -8.29
CA MET A 63 0.95 -1.09 -7.90
C MET A 63 1.88 -0.39 -8.88
N VAL A 64 3.03 -1.00 -9.19
CA VAL A 64 4.11 -0.39 -9.98
C VAL A 64 3.63 0.16 -11.33
N PRO A 65 2.89 -0.60 -12.16
CA PRO A 65 2.44 -0.09 -13.45
C PRO A 65 1.53 1.13 -13.32
N SER A 66 0.70 1.18 -12.27
CA SER A 66 -0.21 2.29 -12.03
C SER A 66 0.55 3.58 -11.70
N PHE A 67 1.59 3.50 -10.86
CA PHE A 67 2.45 4.64 -10.53
C PHE A 67 3.33 5.08 -11.68
N GLU A 68 3.90 4.15 -12.44
CA GLU A 68 4.75 4.47 -13.59
C GLU A 68 3.95 5.14 -14.70
N LYS A 69 2.75 4.63 -14.99
CA LYS A 69 1.89 5.20 -16.03
C LYS A 69 1.37 6.59 -15.67
N ALA A 70 1.02 6.82 -14.41
CA ALA A 70 0.44 8.10 -13.99
C ALA A 70 1.47 9.23 -13.91
N ASP A 71 2.76 8.89 -13.72
CA ASP A 71 3.87 9.85 -13.63
C ASP A 71 3.52 11.07 -12.74
N LEU A 72 3.11 10.76 -11.51
CA LEU A 72 2.63 11.75 -10.55
C LEU A 72 3.75 12.68 -10.12
N CYS A 73 3.47 13.98 -10.11
CA CYS A 73 4.33 14.96 -9.48
C CYS A 73 4.14 14.99 -7.96
N ASP A 74 4.96 15.78 -7.26
CA ASP A 74 4.89 15.91 -5.81
C ASP A 74 3.49 16.37 -5.36
N GLN A 75 2.91 17.42 -5.96
CA GLN A 75 1.58 17.92 -5.59
C GLN A 75 0.47 16.87 -5.74
N GLU A 76 0.48 16.12 -6.83
CA GLU A 76 -0.48 15.02 -7.03
C GLU A 76 -0.27 13.88 -6.03
N THR A 77 0.98 13.61 -5.67
CA THR A 77 1.31 12.62 -4.64
C THR A 77 0.76 13.04 -3.27
N HIS A 78 0.86 14.32 -2.90
CA HIS A 78 0.27 14.85 -1.66
C HIS A 78 -1.26 14.79 -1.69
N ALA A 79 -1.88 15.18 -2.80
CA ALA A 79 -3.33 15.06 -2.98
C ALA A 79 -3.78 13.60 -2.86
N LEU A 80 -3.04 12.67 -3.45
CA LEU A 80 -3.30 11.24 -3.35
C LEU A 80 -3.28 10.75 -1.90
N PHE A 81 -2.30 11.19 -1.08
CA PHE A 81 -2.29 10.86 0.36
C PHE A 81 -3.55 11.35 1.07
N ALA A 82 -3.94 12.59 0.83
CA ALA A 82 -5.09 13.19 1.48
C ALA A 82 -6.40 12.47 1.07
N LEU A 83 -6.55 12.14 -0.23
CA LEU A 83 -7.69 11.36 -0.74
C LEU A 83 -7.78 9.97 -0.11
N LEU A 84 -6.64 9.27 0.05
CA LEU A 84 -6.61 7.94 0.68
C LEU A 84 -7.03 7.97 2.16
N ILE A 85 -6.73 9.08 2.86
CA ILE A 85 -7.18 9.28 4.24
C ILE A 85 -8.70 9.49 4.27
N CYS A 86 -9.24 10.31 3.36
CA CYS A 86 -10.67 10.54 3.24
C CYS A 86 -11.48 9.28 2.91
N ASP A 87 -10.90 8.35 2.14
CA ASP A 87 -11.54 7.09 1.75
C ASP A 87 -11.29 5.93 2.73
N SER A 88 -10.63 6.17 3.85
CA SER A 88 -10.36 5.12 4.83
C SER A 88 -11.65 4.65 5.52
N GLU A 89 -11.92 3.33 5.48
CA GLU A 89 -13.05 2.72 6.19
C GLU A 89 -12.84 2.82 7.70
N LEU A 90 -13.37 3.88 8.30
CA LEU A 90 -13.44 4.05 9.75
C LEU A 90 -14.54 3.16 10.33
N HIS A 91 -14.35 2.70 11.57
CA HIS A 91 -15.38 1.96 12.31
C HIS A 91 -16.69 2.79 12.41
N SER A 92 -17.84 2.12 12.34
CA SER A 92 -19.17 2.69 12.08
C SER A 92 -19.47 3.98 12.86
N ASP A 93 -19.22 3.98 14.17
CA ASP A 93 -19.64 5.09 15.04
C ASP A 93 -18.75 6.34 14.88
N LEU A 94 -17.48 6.15 14.52
CA LEU A 94 -16.56 7.24 14.21
C LEU A 94 -16.77 7.76 12.78
N SER A 95 -17.13 6.84 11.88
CA SER A 95 -17.35 7.10 10.46
C SER A 95 -18.50 8.08 10.24
N GLU A 96 -19.64 7.90 10.91
CA GLU A 96 -20.80 8.81 10.74
C GLU A 96 -20.50 10.24 11.18
N ARG A 97 -19.67 10.43 12.21
CA ARG A 97 -19.32 11.76 12.72
C ARG A 97 -18.25 12.46 11.88
N LEU A 98 -17.30 11.70 11.35
CA LEU A 98 -16.18 12.25 10.59
C LEU A 98 -16.46 12.33 9.09
N SER A 99 -17.41 11.55 8.57
CA SER A 99 -17.73 11.52 7.14
C SER A 99 -18.01 12.91 6.55
N PRO A 100 -18.87 13.77 7.13
CA PRO A 100 -19.11 15.11 6.57
C PRO A 100 -17.84 15.96 6.47
N PHE A 101 -16.94 15.82 7.44
CA PHE A 101 -15.66 16.52 7.47
C PHE A 101 -14.68 15.97 6.42
N LEU A 102 -14.62 14.64 6.25
CA LEU A 102 -13.78 14.01 5.22
C LEU A 102 -14.31 14.29 3.80
N GLU A 103 -15.62 14.39 3.62
CA GLU A 103 -16.25 14.82 2.36
C GLU A 103 -15.88 16.27 2.03
N GLU A 104 -15.89 17.16 3.04
CA GLU A 104 -15.48 18.55 2.88
C GLU A 104 -14.01 18.67 2.48
N ILE A 105 -13.12 17.96 3.16
CA ILE A 105 -11.70 17.90 2.78
C ILE A 105 -11.54 17.35 1.36
N ARG A 106 -12.27 16.29 1.00
CA ARG A 106 -12.20 15.71 -0.35
C ARG A 106 -12.58 16.73 -1.42
N ARG A 107 -13.64 17.52 -1.18
CA ARG A 107 -14.05 18.60 -2.06
C ARG A 107 -12.95 19.66 -2.20
N GLU A 108 -12.38 20.11 -1.09
CA GLU A 108 -11.28 21.08 -1.10
C GLU A 108 -10.07 20.57 -1.89
N ILE A 109 -9.70 19.30 -1.73
CA ILE A 109 -8.60 18.69 -2.51
C ILE A 109 -8.91 18.72 -4.01
N PHE A 110 -10.15 18.44 -4.43
CA PHE A 110 -10.51 18.49 -5.85
C PHE A 110 -10.50 19.91 -6.40
N ASP A 111 -10.93 20.90 -5.61
CA ASP A 111 -10.87 22.31 -5.99
C ASP A 111 -9.40 22.77 -6.12
N GLU A 112 -8.53 22.39 -5.19
CA GLU A 112 -7.09 22.66 -5.27
C GLU A 112 -6.43 21.97 -6.47
N LEU A 113 -6.76 20.71 -6.74
CA LEU A 113 -6.29 19.99 -7.92
C LEU A 113 -6.75 20.67 -9.21
N HIS A 114 -7.99 21.14 -9.28
CA HIS A 114 -8.51 21.89 -10.42
C HIS A 114 -7.67 23.16 -10.68
N CYS A 115 -7.46 23.97 -9.64
CA CYS A 115 -6.62 25.17 -9.73
C CYS A 115 -5.19 24.80 -10.15
N PHE A 116 -4.60 23.77 -9.53
CA PHE A 116 -3.26 23.31 -9.87
C PHE A 116 -3.12 22.90 -11.35
N TYR A 117 -4.07 22.11 -11.87
CA TYR A 117 -4.02 21.68 -13.26
C TYR A 117 -4.23 22.83 -14.24
N THR A 118 -5.17 23.73 -13.95
CA THR A 118 -5.53 24.83 -14.86
C THR A 118 -4.55 26.00 -14.81
N GLU A 119 -4.09 26.39 -13.63
CA GLU A 119 -3.22 27.56 -13.45
C GLU A 119 -1.74 27.20 -13.55
N ASN A 120 -1.29 26.13 -12.86
CA ASN A 120 0.13 25.79 -12.78
C ASN A 120 0.56 24.92 -13.95
N MET A 121 -0.19 23.87 -14.26
CA MET A 121 0.12 22.97 -15.39
C MET A 121 -0.43 23.46 -16.72
N ARG A 122 -1.29 24.49 -16.72
CA ARG A 122 -1.92 25.09 -17.91
C ARG A 122 -2.67 24.05 -18.76
N MET A 123 -3.31 23.10 -18.11
CA MET A 123 -4.09 22.05 -18.76
C MET A 123 -5.53 22.50 -18.93
N SER A 124 -6.02 22.50 -20.17
CA SER A 124 -7.44 22.75 -20.48
C SER A 124 -8.31 21.50 -20.28
N ASP A 125 -7.72 20.31 -20.40
CA ASP A 125 -8.35 19.02 -20.13
C ASP A 125 -7.39 18.17 -19.29
N TYR A 126 -7.74 18.00 -18.02
CA TYR A 126 -6.99 17.19 -17.05
C TYR A 126 -7.75 15.93 -16.63
N SER A 127 -8.86 15.59 -17.32
CA SER A 127 -9.73 14.46 -17.00
C SER A 127 -8.99 13.13 -16.96
N THR A 128 -8.09 12.88 -17.92
CA THR A 128 -7.27 11.67 -17.97
C THR A 128 -6.30 11.57 -16.80
N ARG A 129 -5.73 12.70 -16.37
CA ARG A 129 -4.75 12.77 -15.28
C ARG A 129 -5.44 12.57 -13.93
N LEU A 130 -6.58 13.23 -13.72
CA LEU A 130 -7.46 12.98 -12.57
C LEU A 130 -7.97 11.54 -12.54
N GLY A 131 -8.38 10.99 -13.68
CA GLY A 131 -8.80 9.59 -13.80
C GLY A 131 -7.68 8.60 -13.42
N SER A 132 -6.44 8.90 -13.80
CA SER A 132 -5.26 8.12 -13.40
C SER A 132 -5.02 8.19 -11.89
N LEU A 133 -5.14 9.38 -11.30
CA LEU A 133 -5.05 9.59 -9.84
C LEU A 133 -6.10 8.76 -9.08
N MET A 134 -7.36 8.80 -9.55
CA MET A 134 -8.45 8.03 -8.93
C MET A 134 -8.30 6.53 -9.13
N THR A 135 -7.75 6.09 -10.27
CA THR A 135 -7.43 4.68 -10.50
C THR A 135 -6.40 4.20 -9.47
N ILE A 136 -5.35 5.00 -9.20
CA ILE A 136 -4.37 4.68 -8.17
C ILE A 136 -5.01 4.62 -6.78
N CYS A 137 -5.89 5.58 -6.43
CA CYS A 137 -6.65 5.51 -5.16
C CYS A 137 -7.35 4.16 -5.00
N HIS A 138 -8.04 3.72 -6.06
CA HIS A 138 -8.77 2.47 -6.07
C HIS A 138 -7.84 1.25 -5.94
N THR A 139 -6.78 1.18 -6.74
CA THR A 139 -5.79 0.09 -6.68
C THR A 139 -5.15 0.00 -5.29
N LEU A 140 -4.82 1.14 -4.67
CA LEU A 140 -4.30 1.18 -3.30
C LEU A 140 -5.31 0.67 -2.27
N ARG A 141 -6.59 1.02 -2.43
CA ARG A 141 -7.65 0.53 -1.55
C ARG A 141 -7.78 -0.99 -1.66
N GLU A 142 -7.86 -1.52 -2.88
CA GLU A 142 -7.92 -2.97 -3.11
C GLU A 142 -6.68 -3.67 -2.56
N GLY A 143 -5.50 -3.10 -2.79
CA GLY A 143 -4.23 -3.60 -2.24
C GLY A 143 -4.22 -3.65 -0.71
N ASN A 144 -4.81 -2.67 -0.05
CA ASN A 144 -4.94 -2.66 1.41
C ASN A 144 -5.91 -3.74 1.92
N VAL A 145 -7.00 -4.02 1.20
CA VAL A 145 -7.92 -5.13 1.53
C VAL A 145 -7.19 -6.47 1.39
N LEU A 146 -6.46 -6.68 0.28
CA LEU A 146 -5.63 -7.87 0.09
C LEU A 146 -4.58 -8.03 1.18
N PHE A 147 -3.93 -6.93 1.59
CA PHE A 147 -2.97 -6.94 2.70
C PHE A 147 -3.63 -7.38 4.02
N LYS A 148 -4.82 -6.85 4.34
CA LYS A 148 -5.55 -7.25 5.56
C LYS A 148 -5.88 -8.74 5.55
N GLU A 149 -6.35 -9.28 4.43
CA GLU A 149 -6.69 -10.70 4.31
C GLU A 149 -5.45 -11.59 4.37
N PHE A 150 -4.37 -11.20 3.68
CA PHE A 150 -3.07 -11.87 3.78
C PHE A 150 -2.58 -11.93 5.22
N PHE A 151 -2.59 -10.79 5.91
CA PHE A 151 -2.11 -10.70 7.29
C PHE A 151 -2.97 -11.54 8.25
N ARG A 152 -4.31 -11.52 8.09
CA ARG A 152 -5.22 -12.37 8.88
C ARG A 152 -4.97 -13.86 8.66
N MET A 153 -4.72 -14.27 7.41
CA MET A 153 -4.36 -15.64 7.09
C MET A 153 -3.05 -16.03 7.80
N GLN A 154 -2.01 -15.20 7.71
CA GLN A 154 -0.73 -15.48 8.35
C GLN A 154 -0.86 -15.60 9.87
N VAL A 155 -1.53 -14.67 10.53
CA VAL A 155 -1.77 -14.73 11.99
C VAL A 155 -2.46 -16.04 12.39
N LYS A 156 -3.51 -16.45 11.66
CA LYS A 156 -4.20 -17.72 11.94
C LYS A 156 -3.30 -18.94 11.78
N ILE A 157 -2.43 -18.96 10.76
CA ILE A 157 -1.47 -20.06 10.56
C ILE A 157 -0.48 -20.13 11.73
N PHE A 158 0.04 -18.97 12.17
CA PHE A 158 0.90 -18.89 13.34
C PHE A 158 0.19 -19.35 14.62
N ASP A 159 -1.03 -18.89 14.88
CA ASP A 159 -1.81 -19.30 16.06
C ASP A 159 -2.08 -20.81 16.07
N LEU A 160 -2.43 -21.39 14.92
CA LEU A 160 -2.60 -22.85 14.76
C LEU A 160 -1.31 -23.61 15.04
N TYR A 161 -0.17 -23.11 14.54
CA TYR A 161 1.13 -23.72 14.77
C TYR A 161 1.54 -23.69 16.25
N VAL A 162 1.35 -22.54 16.92
CA VAL A 162 1.61 -22.41 18.36
C VAL A 162 0.73 -23.38 19.16
N ALA A 163 -0.56 -23.44 18.85
CA ALA A 163 -1.49 -24.36 19.52
C ALA A 163 -1.11 -25.83 19.32
N GLN A 164 -0.73 -26.24 18.10
CA GLN A 164 -0.30 -27.62 17.82
C GLN A 164 1.01 -27.98 18.53
N THR A 165 1.96 -27.06 18.58
CA THR A 165 3.25 -27.28 19.26
C THR A 165 3.03 -27.43 20.77
N MET A 166 2.20 -26.57 21.38
CA MET A 166 1.84 -26.68 22.81
C MET A 166 1.09 -27.99 23.13
N MET A 167 0.27 -28.50 22.23
CA MET A 167 -0.42 -29.80 22.41
C MET A 167 0.51 -31.00 22.30
N HIS A 168 1.60 -30.91 21.53
CA HIS A 168 2.59 -31.98 21.41
C HIS A 168 3.57 -32.05 22.58
N GLU A 169 3.68 -30.99 23.38
CA GLU A 169 4.54 -30.92 24.57
C GLU A 169 3.84 -31.37 25.89
N LEU A 170 2.55 -31.72 25.82
CA LEU A 170 1.72 -32.26 26.93
C LEU A 170 1.59 -33.78 26.85
#